data_AF-A0A1M3PIQ8-F1
#
_entry.id   AF-A0A1M3PIQ8-F1
#
_cell.length_a   1.000
_cell.length_b   1.000
_cell.length_c   1.000
_cell.angle_alpha   90.00
_cell.angle_beta   90.00
_cell.angle_gamma   90.00
#
_symmetry.space_group_name_H-M   'P 1'
#
loop_
_entity.id
_entity.type
_entity.pdbx_description
1 polymer ?
#
loop_
_entity_poly.entity_id
_entity_poly.type
_entity_poly.pdbx_seq_one_letter_code
_entity_poly.pdbx_strand_id
1 'polypeptide(L)' 'MHPAITDTKMAAHIAIGEVEAAAEYLAQLMARLHGGNWRRQIDHNLGFVLVAEKPDNRPITPKRERA' A
#
# COMPACT_ATOMS: atom_id res chain seq x y z
N MET A 1 -17.88 -28.88 9.94
CA MET A 1 -17.55 -27.83 8.95
C MET A 1 -17.43 -28.52 7.60
N HIS A 2 -18.15 -28.06 6.57
CA HIS A 2 -18.12 -28.74 5.26
C HIS A 2 -16.79 -28.42 4.53
N PRO A 3 -16.12 -29.41 3.90
CA PRO A 3 -14.80 -29.25 3.27
C PRO A 3 -14.75 -28.12 2.22
N ALA A 4 -15.81 -27.94 1.42
CA ALA A 4 -15.91 -26.87 0.44
C ALA A 4 -15.78 -25.44 1.04
N ILE A 5 -16.18 -25.26 2.31
CA ILE A 5 -16.06 -23.96 3.00
C ILE A 5 -14.60 -23.70 3.39
N THR A 6 -13.85 -24.75 3.72
CA THR A 6 -12.43 -24.66 4.07
C THR A 6 -11.60 -24.27 2.84
N ASP A 7 -11.86 -24.90 1.70
CA ASP A 7 -11.14 -24.65 0.45
C ASP A 7 -11.36 -23.21 -0.04
N THR A 8 -12.62 -22.73 0.02
CA THR A 8 -12.96 -21.36 -0.37
C THR A 8 -12.27 -20.32 0.50
N LYS A 9 -12.20 -20.56 1.82
CA LYS A 9 -11.48 -19.67 2.74
C LYS A 9 -9.98 -19.63 2.45
N MET A 10 -9.39 -20.78 2.13
CA MET A 10 -7.96 -20.86 1.82
C MET A 10 -7.62 -20.13 0.52
N ALA A 11 -8.43 -20.29 -0.53
CA ALA A 11 -8.29 -19.54 -1.77
C ALA A 11 -8.35 -18.02 -1.56
N ALA A 12 -9.28 -17.55 -0.72
CA ALA A 12 -9.39 -16.12 -0.40
C ALA A 12 -8.14 -15.58 0.31
N HIS A 13 -7.55 -16.34 1.24
CA HIS A 13 -6.32 -15.93 1.91
C HIS A 13 -5.13 -15.86 0.96
N ILE A 14 -5.03 -16.82 0.03
CA ILE A 14 -3.99 -16.81 -1.01
C ILE A 14 -4.12 -15.54 -1.86
N ALA A 15 -5.33 -15.24 -2.34
CA ALA A 15 -5.58 -14.06 -3.16
C ALA A 15 -5.25 -12.74 -2.43
N ILE A 16 -5.56 -12.65 -1.12
CA ILE A 16 -5.17 -11.48 -0.31
C ILE A 16 -3.64 -11.33 -0.28
N GLY A 17 -2.92 -12.41 -0.01
CA GLY A 17 -1.45 -12.40 0.00
C GLY A 17 -0.84 -12.00 -1.34
N GLU A 18 -1.42 -12.44 -2.46
CA GLU A 18 -0.98 -12.05 -3.81
C GLU A 18 -1.15 -10.54 -4.05
N VAL A 19 -2.28 -9.96 -3.62
CA VAL A 19 -2.53 -8.51 -3.73
C VAL A 19 -1.54 -7.73 -2.86
N GLU A 20 -1.27 -8.19 -1.63
CA GLU A 20 -0.29 -7.56 -0.74
C GLU A 20 1.12 -7.59 -1.33
N ALA A 21 1.54 -8.73 -1.88
CA ALA A 21 2.85 -8.89 -2.51
C ALA A 21 2.99 -8.03 -3.77
N ALA A 22 1.97 -7.96 -4.61
CA ALA A 22 1.96 -7.11 -5.80
C ALA A 22 2.05 -5.62 -5.43
N ALA A 23 1.31 -5.18 -4.41
CA ALA A 23 1.37 -3.79 -3.93
C ALA A 23 2.75 -3.44 -3.35
N GLU A 24 3.37 -4.36 -2.59
CA GLU A 24 4.73 -4.22 -2.07
C GLU A 24 5.75 -4.10 -3.20
N TYR A 25 5.68 -4.99 -4.19
CA TYR A 25 6.55 -4.93 -5.34
C TYR A 25 6.42 -3.61 -6.11
N LEU A 26 5.19 -3.14 -6.33
CA LEU A 26 4.94 -1.85 -6.98
C LEU A 26 5.53 -0.68 -6.18
N ALA A 27 5.34 -0.64 -4.86
CA ALA A 27 5.92 0.41 -4.01
C ALA A 27 7.45 0.45 -4.11
N GLN A 28 8.10 -0.71 -4.15
CA GLN A 28 9.55 -0.79 -4.34
C GLN A 28 10.00 -0.30 -5.72
N LEU A 29 9.25 -0.61 -6.79
CA LEU A 29 9.53 -0.08 -8.13
C LEU A 29 9.41 1.44 -8.15
N MET A 30 8.36 1.99 -7.54
CA MET A 30 8.16 3.44 -7.47
C MET A 30 9.28 4.11 -6.68
N ALA A 31 9.72 3.52 -5.56
CA ALA A 31 10.85 4.02 -4.79
C ALA A 31 12.17 3.99 -5.58
N ARG A 32 12.40 2.96 -6.41
CA ARG A 32 13.59 2.90 -7.28
C ARG A 32 13.56 3.93 -8.40
N LEU A 33 12.39 4.17 -9.00
CA LEU A 33 12.23 5.09 -10.13
C LEU A 33 12.24 6.57 -9.69
N HIS A 34 11.61 6.88 -8.57
CA HIS A 34 11.35 8.25 -8.14
C HIS A 34 12.04 8.64 -6.83
N GLY A 35 12.68 7.69 -6.15
CA GLY A 35 13.17 7.90 -4.79
C GLY A 35 12.04 7.98 -3.76
N GLY A 36 12.38 8.41 -2.55
CA GLY A 36 11.39 8.66 -1.50
C GLY A 36 10.85 7.39 -0.81
N ASN A 37 9.90 7.60 0.09
CA ASN A 37 9.22 6.54 0.83
C ASN A 37 7.81 6.37 0.28
N TRP A 38 7.45 5.16 -0.15
CA TRP A 38 6.15 4.89 -0.75
C TRP A 38 5.27 4.08 0.21
N ARG A 39 4.09 4.60 0.51
CA ARG A 39 3.10 3.92 1.35
C ARG A 39 2.16 3.07 0.50
N ARG A 40 1.66 2.01 1.12
CA ARG A 40 0.63 1.12 0.57
C ARG A 40 -0.62 1.22 1.41
N GLN A 41 -1.78 1.24 0.76
CA GLN A 41 -3.06 1.14 1.41
C GLN A 41 -3.95 0.22 0.57
N ILE A 42 -4.47 -0.83 1.19
CA ILE A 42 -5.33 -1.82 0.55
C ILE A 42 -6.64 -1.83 1.33
N ASP A 43 -7.75 -1.68 0.62
CA ASP A 43 -9.09 -1.79 1.19
C ASP A 43 -9.89 -2.80 0.37
N HIS A 44 -10.10 -3.98 0.96
CA HIS A 44 -10.84 -5.07 0.32
C HIS A 44 -12.35 -4.83 0.32
N ASN A 45 -12.88 -3.98 1.21
CA ASN A 45 -14.32 -3.67 1.24
C ASN A 45 -14.68 -2.72 0.10
N LEU A 46 -13.81 -1.74 -0.17
CA LEU A 46 -13.97 -0.78 -1.26
C LEU A 46 -13.35 -1.25 -2.59
N GLY A 47 -12.50 -2.28 -2.56
CA GLY A 47 -11.88 -2.85 -3.76
C GLY A 47 -10.80 -1.96 -4.37
N PHE A 48 -10.01 -1.26 -3.55
CA PHE A 48 -8.93 -0.39 -4.03
C PHE A 48 -7.57 -0.73 -3.45
N VAL A 49 -6.53 -0.45 -4.24
CA VAL A 49 -5.13 -0.48 -3.85
C VAL A 49 -4.52 0.87 -4.20
N LEU A 50 -3.92 1.52 -3.21
CA LEU A 50 -3.20 2.79 -3.36
C LEU A 50 -1.71 2.56 -3.07
N VAL A 51 -0.88 2.99 -4.01
CA VAL A 51 0.57 3.15 -3.84
C VAL A 51 0.90 4.61 -4.12
N ALA A 52 1.38 5.32 -3.10
CA ALA A 52 1.65 6.74 -3.20
C ALA A 52 2.87 7.12 -2.36
N GLU A 53 3.57 8.17 -2.76
CA GLU A 53 4.63 8.74 -1.94
C GLU A 53 4.05 9.17 -0.59
N LYS A 54 4.74 8.81 0.49
CA LYS A 54 4.41 9.23 1.85
C LYS A 54 4.96 10.65 2.02
N PRO A 55 4.09 11.67 2.20
CA PRO A 55 4.54 13.02 2.43
C PRO A 55 5.48 13.05 3.64
N ASP A 56 6.54 13.83 3.51
CA ASP A 56 7.39 14.12 4.64
C ASP A 56 6.59 14.94 5.66
N ASN A 57 6.20 14.34 6.77
CA ASN A 57 5.47 15.00 7.86
C ASN A 57 6.35 15.98 8.66
N ARG A 58 7.55 16.32 8.16
CA ARG A 58 8.34 17.41 8.73
C ARG A 58 7.48 18.69 8.76
N PRO A 59 7.47 19.41 9.89
CA PRO A 59 6.78 20.69 9.97
C PRO A 59 7.24 21.59 8.83
N ILE A 60 6.28 22.15 8.09
CA ILE A 60 6.57 23.19 7.11
C ILE A 60 6.99 24.42 7.91
N THR A 61 8.30 24.64 8.07
CA THR A 61 8.79 25.87 8.68
C THR A 61 8.45 27.02 7.71
N PRO A 62 7.60 27.99 8.08
CA PRO A 62 7.33 29.12 7.22
C PRO A 62 8.65 29.82 6.91
N LYS A 63 8.92 30.06 5.62
CA LYS A 63 10.08 30.84 5.20
C LYS A 63 9.90 32.23 5.84
N ARG A 64 10.75 32.61 6.81
CA ARG A 64 10.71 33.96 7.41
C ARG A 64 10.81 34.96 6.25
N GLU A 65 9.72 35.67 5.96
CA GLU A 65 9.79 36.89 5.17
C GLU A 65 10.72 37.84 5.92
N ARG A 66 11.79 38.25 5.26
CA ARG A 66 12.68 39.29 5.79
C ARG A 66 11.88 40.59 5.73
N ALA A 67 11.54 41.12 6.90
CA ALA A 67 11.15 42.52 7.06
C ALA A 67 12.31 43.45 6.69
#